data_AF-A0A846CAE4-F1
#
_entry.id   AF-A0A846CAE4-F1
#
_cell.length_a   1.000
_cell.length_b   1.000
_cell.length_c   1.000
_cell.angle_alpha   90.00
_cell.angle_beta   90.00
_cell.angle_gamma   90.00
#
_symmetry.space_group_name_H-M   'P 1'
#
loop_
_entity.id
_entity.type
_entity.pdbx_description
1 polymer ?
#
loop_
_entity_poly.entity_id
_entity_poly.type
_entity_poly.pdbx_seq_one_letter_code
_entity_poly.pdbx_strand_id
1 'polypeptide(L)' 'VRLTGQEYELTSLSSTERRQIHTMLQDCEDLETYSHGQEPDRRLVVKIRN' A
#
# COMPACT_ATOMS: atom_id res chain seq x y z
N VAL A 1 7.77 6.12 -3.97
CA VAL A 1 7.91 6.13 -2.50
C VAL A 1 9.35 6.40 -2.06
N ARG A 2 10.28 5.43 -2.03
CA ARG A 2 11.67 5.67 -1.56
C ARG A 2 12.44 6.77 -2.31
N LEU A 3 12.35 6.80 -3.64
CA LEU A 3 13.04 7.81 -4.45
C LEU A 3 12.37 9.19 -4.40
N THR A 4 11.04 9.22 -4.24
CA THR A 4 10.23 10.43 -4.41
C THR A 4 9.78 11.05 -3.09
N GLY A 5 9.82 10.32 -1.99
CA GLY A 5 9.16 10.67 -0.72
C GLY A 5 7.63 10.71 -0.79
N GLN A 6 7.05 10.53 -1.98
CA GLN A 6 5.60 10.60 -2.20
C GLN A 6 4.96 9.22 -2.05
N GLU A 7 3.78 9.21 -1.44
CA GLU A 7 2.91 8.04 -1.38
C GLU A 7 2.46 7.59 -2.76
N TYR A 8 2.14 6.32 -2.88
CA TYR A 8 1.70 5.71 -4.14
C TYR A 8 0.47 4.85 -3.92
N GLU A 9 -0.56 5.06 -4.75
CA GLU A 9 -1.80 4.30 -4.71
C GLU A 9 -1.80 3.15 -5.73
N LEU A 10 -2.07 1.94 -5.26
CA LEU A 10 -2.32 0.76 -6.08
C LEU A 10 -3.83 0.58 -6.25
N THR A 11 -4.32 0.87 -7.46
CA THR A 11 -5.75 1.11 -7.78
C THR A 11 -6.49 -0.06 -8.43
N SER A 12 -5.82 -1.20 -8.67
CA SER A 12 -6.40 -2.34 -9.40
C SER A 12 -5.92 -3.68 -8.83
N LEU A 13 -6.21 -3.90 -7.55
CA LEU A 13 -5.81 -5.11 -6.84
C LEU A 13 -7.06 -5.80 -6.26
N SER A 14 -7.16 -7.10 -6.49
CA SER A 14 -8.07 -7.96 -5.75
C SER A 14 -7.77 -7.91 -4.24
N SER A 15 -8.74 -8.33 -3.43
CA SER A 15 -8.55 -8.44 -1.97
C SER A 15 -7.35 -9.33 -1.61
N THR A 16 -7.08 -10.37 -2.40
CA THR A 16 -5.96 -11.28 -2.20
C THR A 16 -4.63 -10.60 -2.50
N GLU A 17 -4.51 -9.91 -3.65
CA GLU A 17 -3.28 -9.22 -4.02
C GLU A 17 -2.97 -8.06 -3.05
N ARG A 18 -3.99 -7.31 -2.60
CA ARG A 18 -3.80 -6.30 -1.54
C ARG A 18 -3.24 -6.88 -0.27
N ARG A 19 -3.77 -8.02 0.19
CA ARG A 19 -3.26 -8.70 1.39
C ARG A 19 -1.83 -9.16 1.19
N GLN A 20 -1.51 -9.77 0.04
CA GLN A 20 -0.15 -10.22 -0.26
C GLN A 20 0.85 -9.06 -0.20
N ILE A 21 0.57 -7.95 -0.89
CA ILE A 21 1.46 -6.79 -0.91
C ILE A 21 1.57 -6.16 0.48
N HIS A 22 0.46 -6.01 1.20
CA HIS A 22 0.47 -5.50 2.58
C HIS A 22 1.38 -6.34 3.48
N THR A 23 1.25 -7.67 3.45
CA THR A 23 2.08 -8.59 4.24
C THR A 23 3.54 -8.53 3.80
N MET A 24 3.83 -8.51 2.49
CA MET A 24 5.21 -8.41 1.99
C MET A 24 5.91 -7.11 2.43
N LEU A 25 5.17 -6.01 2.52
CA LEU A 25 5.72 -4.70 2.91
C LEU A 25 5.70 -4.47 4.42
N GLN A 26 5.09 -5.36 5.21
CA GLN A 26 5.01 -5.23 6.67
C GLN A 26 6.40 -5.32 7.32
N ASP A 27 7.30 -6.12 6.75
CA ASP A 27 8.67 -6.31 7.24
C ASP A 27 9.64 -5.19 6.82
N CYS A 28 9.20 -4.25 5.97
CA CYS A 28 10.02 -3.08 5.62
C CYS A 28 9.97 -2.06 6.76
N GLU A 29 11.12 -1.72 7.34
CA GLU A 29 11.21 -0.76 8.46
C GLU A 29 10.86 0.69 8.05
N ASP A 30 11.08 1.03 6.79
CA ASP A 30 10.95 2.39 6.25
C ASP A 30 9.62 2.64 5.51
N LEU A 31 8.77 1.62 5.34
CA LEU A 31 7.53 1.71 4.58
C LEU A 31 6.33 1.35 5.43
N GLU A 32 5.21 2.01 5.19
CA GLU A 32 3.92 1.59 5.72
C GLU A 32 2.87 1.53 4.62
N THR A 33 1.86 0.67 4.84
CA THR A 33 0.75 0.52 3.91
C THR A 33 -0.58 0.57 4.63
N TYR A 34 -1.57 1.18 4.00
CA TYR A 34 -2.94 1.23 4.49
C TYR A 34 -3.92 1.16 3.31
N SER A 35 -5.15 0.75 3.59
CA SER A 35 -6.19 0.77 2.56
C SER A 35 -6.92 2.10 2.56
N HIS A 36 -7.19 2.63 1.37
CA HIS A 36 -7.96 3.85 1.16
C HIS A 36 -9.19 3.56 0.29
N GLY A 37 -10.33 4.18 0.60
CA GLY A 37 -11.60 3.95 -0.09
C GLY A 37 -12.38 2.70 0.37
N GLN A 38 -13.46 2.39 -0.34
CA GLN A 38 -14.35 1.25 -0.10
C GLN A 38 -14.48 0.39 -1.36
N GLU A 39 -14.86 -0.88 -1.23
CA GLU A 39 -15.04 -1.76 -2.39
C GLU A 39 -16.13 -1.21 -3.34
N PRO A 40 -15.95 -1.31 -4.68
CA PRO A 40 -14.83 -1.93 -5.38
C PRO A 40 -13.60 -1.01 -5.54
N ASP A 41 -13.73 0.28 -5.24
CA ASP A 41 -12.69 1.30 -5.42
C ASP A 41 -11.65 1.34 -4.29
N ARG A 42 -11.48 0.25 -3.54
CA ARG A 42 -10.57 0.19 -2.40
C ARG A 42 -9.15 -0.06 -2.89
N ARG A 43 -8.25 0.85 -2.53
CA ARG A 43 -6.87 0.93 -2.98
C ARG A 43 -5.92 0.62 -1.84
N LEU A 44 -4.72 0.13 -2.16
CA LEU A 44 -3.63 0.04 -1.19
C LEU A 44 -2.70 1.23 -1.40
N VAL A 45 -2.49 2.03 -0.36
CA VAL A 45 -1.54 3.13 -0.37
C VAL A 45 -0.24 2.67 0.28
N VAL A 46 0.89 3.00 -0.34
CA VAL A 46 2.24 2.75 0.18
C VAL A 46 2.93 4.09 0.40
N LYS A 47 3.47 4.32 1.60
CA LYS A 47 4.20 5.55 1.92
C LYS A 47 5.42 5.29 2.81
N ILE A 48 6.31 6.29 2.94
CA ILE A 48 7.40 6.25 3.92
C ILE A 48 6.80 6.26 5.33
N ARG A 49 7.37 5.43 6.21
CA ARG A 49 7.03 5.41 7.63
C ARG A 49 7.66 6.62 8.32
N ASN A 50 6.84 7.42 8.99
CA ASN A 50 7.27 8.58 9.77
C ASN A 50 7.41 8.23 11.26
#